data_AF-A0A958ILC6-F1
#
_entry.id   AF-A0A958ILC6-F1
#
_cell.length_a   1.000
_cell.length_b   1.000
_cell.length_c   1.000
_cell.angle_alpha   90.00
_cell.angle_beta   90.00
_cell.angle_gamma   90.00
#
_symmetry.space_group_name_H-M   'P 1'
#
loop_
_entity.id
_entity.type
_entity.pdbx_description
1 polymer ?
#
loop_
_entity_poly.entity_id
_entity_poly.type
_entity_poly.pdbx_seq_one_letter_code
_entity_poly.pdbx_strand_id
1 'polypeptide(L)'
;MFALVDCNSFYASCEKVFRPDLRHAPVVVLSNNDGCIVARSPEAKRLGIDMARPAYQIQQVLEKHNVTIFSSNYALYGDMSQRVMQTLAGFVPAVEVYSIDEAFMDLRGMRANNWPLFAESVRDTVRQYTKIPTGVGIAPTKTLAKLANHVAKKWSGYSGICVLDHPALIRGILDHFPVENLWGIGKQYTNRLGKFGIQTAGQLVKAHDSWILKELTVVGLRLVEELRGKPCIALETVPGPKKGICTSRSFGDDVTALTDLES
;
A
#
# COMPACT_ATOMS: atom_id res chain seq x y z
N MET A 1 1.54 -19.47 4.58
CA MET A 1 1.39 -18.05 4.95
C MET A 1 1.99 -17.19 3.87
N PHE A 2 1.71 -15.90 3.90
CA PHE A 2 2.25 -14.89 3.00
C PHE A 2 2.83 -13.73 3.83
N ALA A 3 3.87 -13.08 3.32
CA ALA A 3 4.24 -11.74 3.78
C ALA A 3 3.84 -10.72 2.71
N LEU A 4 3.34 -9.57 3.13
CA LEU A 4 3.30 -8.36 2.32
C LEU A 4 4.43 -7.44 2.79
N VAL A 5 5.28 -7.04 1.86
CA VAL A 5 6.25 -5.96 2.07
C VAL A 5 5.78 -4.74 1.30
N ASP A 6 5.75 -3.58 1.95
CA ASP A 6 5.24 -2.32 1.38
C ASP A 6 6.17 -1.15 1.77
N CYS A 7 6.69 -0.45 0.76
CA CYS A 7 7.61 0.67 0.92
C CYS A 7 6.92 1.93 1.45
N ASN A 8 7.42 2.46 2.57
CA ASN A 8 6.83 3.62 3.21
C ASN A 8 7.14 4.91 2.44
N SER A 9 6.07 5.64 2.07
CA SER A 9 6.18 6.92 1.37
C SER A 9 7.07 6.83 0.12
N PHE A 10 6.89 5.77 -0.68
CA PHE A 10 7.88 5.28 -1.64
C PHE A 10 8.54 6.35 -2.51
N TYR A 11 7.80 7.16 -3.26
CA TYR A 11 8.42 8.19 -4.13
C TYR A 11 9.18 9.24 -3.33
N ALA A 12 8.60 9.75 -2.23
CA ALA A 12 9.30 10.70 -1.37
C ALA A 12 10.54 10.07 -0.68
N SER A 13 10.51 8.77 -0.41
CA SER A 13 11.67 8.02 0.08
C SER A 13 12.75 7.89 -1.00
N CYS A 14 12.38 7.62 -2.26
CA CYS A 14 13.31 7.56 -3.38
C CYS A 14 14.08 8.88 -3.55
N GLU A 15 13.39 10.01 -3.52
CA GLU A 15 14.03 11.34 -3.62
C GLU A 15 14.99 11.64 -2.45
N LYS A 16 14.76 11.02 -1.29
CA LYS A 16 15.60 11.18 -0.09
C LYS A 16 16.81 10.24 -0.04
N VAL A 17 16.83 9.14 -0.82
CA VAL A 17 17.88 8.10 -0.74
C VAL A 17 19.28 8.67 -0.96
N PHE A 18 19.43 9.54 -1.96
CA PHE A 18 20.71 10.14 -2.35
C PHE A 18 20.89 11.58 -1.82
N ARG A 19 20.02 12.03 -0.91
CA ARG A 19 19.98 13.40 -0.39
C ARG A 19 20.06 13.42 1.15
N PRO A 20 21.28 13.30 1.73
CA PRO A 20 21.47 13.32 3.17
C PRO A 20 20.91 14.57 3.85
N ASP A 21 20.95 15.71 3.16
CA ASP A 21 20.40 16.99 3.57
C ASP A 21 18.87 16.96 3.76
N LEU A 22 18.16 16.07 3.05
CA LEU A 22 16.70 15.93 3.13
C LEU A 22 16.24 14.87 4.14
N ARG A 23 17.15 14.20 4.86
CA ARG A 23 16.83 13.07 5.75
C ARG A 23 15.69 13.37 6.71
N HIS A 24 15.68 14.57 7.29
CA HIS A 24 14.67 15.02 8.25
C HIS A 24 13.79 16.17 7.73
N ALA A 25 13.91 16.51 6.43
CA ALA A 25 13.15 17.57 5.81
C ALA A 25 11.78 17.08 5.30
N PRO A 26 10.74 17.94 5.33
CA PRO A 26 9.47 17.67 4.67
C PRO A 26 9.63 17.66 3.15
N VAL A 27 9.37 16.50 2.56
CA VAL A 27 9.38 16.26 1.11
C VAL A 27 8.00 15.85 0.61
N VAL A 28 7.58 16.42 -0.51
CA VAL A 28 6.42 15.99 -1.31
C VAL A 28 6.83 15.75 -2.77
N VAL A 29 6.12 14.83 -3.43
CA VAL A 29 6.27 14.55 -4.86
C VAL A 29 4.95 14.86 -5.55
N LEU A 30 5.00 15.57 -6.67
CA LEU A 30 3.85 15.96 -7.47
C LEU A 30 3.63 15.01 -8.66
N SER A 31 2.40 14.94 -9.17
CA SER A 31 2.00 14.15 -10.32
C SER A 31 2.67 14.65 -11.61
N ASN A 32 2.35 14.00 -12.73
CA ASN A 32 2.65 14.59 -14.04
C ASN A 32 2.05 16.01 -14.12
N ASN A 33 2.78 16.91 -14.77
CA ASN A 33 2.44 18.34 -14.86
C ASN A 33 2.34 19.05 -13.51
N ASP A 34 2.88 18.45 -12.44
CA ASP A 34 2.95 19.03 -11.09
C ASP A 34 1.59 19.46 -10.49
N GLY A 35 0.50 18.83 -10.95
CA GLY A 35 -0.85 19.19 -10.55
C GLY A 35 -1.19 18.82 -9.10
N CYS A 36 -0.98 17.56 -8.72
CA CYS A 36 -1.42 17.01 -7.43
C CYS A 36 -0.30 16.35 -6.64
N ILE A 37 -0.40 16.36 -5.32
CA ILE A 37 0.54 15.65 -4.44
C ILE A 37 0.28 14.16 -4.50
N VAL A 38 1.26 13.39 -5.00
CA VAL A 38 1.15 11.93 -5.17
C VAL A 38 1.96 11.15 -4.14
N ALA A 39 2.96 11.77 -3.51
CA ALA A 39 3.64 11.18 -2.36
C ALA A 39 4.06 12.24 -1.35
N ARG A 40 4.17 11.81 -0.09
CA ARG A 40 4.49 12.67 1.05
C ARG A 40 5.34 11.92 2.06
N SER A 41 6.47 12.51 2.45
CA SER A 41 7.33 12.04 3.54
C SER A 41 6.58 12.03 4.89
N PRO A 42 7.04 11.26 5.88
CA PRO A 42 6.50 11.32 7.24
C PRO A 42 6.48 12.74 7.83
N GLU A 43 7.52 13.51 7.54
CA GLU A 43 7.64 14.94 7.89
C GLU A 43 6.49 15.76 7.30
N ALA A 44 6.24 15.64 6.00
CA ALA A 44 5.15 16.35 5.33
C ALA A 44 3.76 15.91 5.83
N LYS A 45 3.57 14.63 6.16
CA LYS A 45 2.30 14.13 6.75
C LYS A 45 2.00 14.80 8.09
N ARG A 46 3.02 15.06 8.93
CA ARG A 46 2.85 15.75 10.23
C ARG A 46 2.40 17.20 10.07
N LEU A 47 2.63 17.82 8.91
CA LEU A 47 2.15 19.15 8.57
C LEU A 47 0.68 19.17 8.12
N GLY A 48 -0.01 18.02 8.09
CA GLY A 48 -1.40 17.93 7.63
C GLY A 48 -1.56 18.01 6.11
N ILE A 49 -0.49 17.82 5.35
CA ILE A 49 -0.55 17.82 3.88
C ILE A 49 -1.21 16.52 3.40
N ASP A 50 -2.39 16.62 2.80
CA ASP A 50 -3.16 15.48 2.32
C ASP A 50 -2.65 14.88 1.01
N MET A 51 -2.97 13.60 0.78
CA MET A 51 -2.70 12.93 -0.49
C MET A 51 -3.70 13.40 -1.56
N ALA A 52 -3.28 13.42 -2.83
CA ALA A 52 -4.09 13.81 -3.99
C ALA A 52 -4.64 15.24 -3.93
N ARG A 53 -4.10 16.09 -3.04
CA ARG A 53 -4.44 17.50 -2.98
C ARG A 53 -3.74 18.26 -4.11
N PRO A 54 -4.44 19.15 -4.84
CA PRO A 54 -3.79 20.00 -5.83
C PRO A 54 -2.74 20.91 -5.18
N ALA A 55 -1.55 20.98 -5.77
CA ALA A 55 -0.42 21.70 -5.20
C ALA A 55 -0.70 23.20 -5.05
N TYR A 56 -1.33 23.80 -6.06
CA TYR A 56 -1.67 25.23 -6.09
C TYR A 56 -2.57 25.66 -4.91
N GLN A 57 -3.42 24.75 -4.39
CA GLN A 57 -4.34 25.07 -3.29
C GLN A 57 -3.63 25.19 -1.94
N ILE A 58 -2.40 24.69 -1.80
CA ILE A 58 -1.67 24.67 -0.53
C ILE A 58 -0.28 25.29 -0.64
N GLN A 59 0.00 26.04 -1.71
CA GLN A 59 1.31 26.63 -1.97
C GLN A 59 1.85 27.43 -0.76
N GLN A 60 1.01 28.26 -0.15
CA GLN A 60 1.37 29.03 1.05
C GLN A 60 1.80 28.13 2.23
N VAL A 61 1.17 26.95 2.39
CA VAL A 61 1.54 25.99 3.45
C VAL A 61 2.88 25.36 3.15
N LEU A 62 3.14 25.03 1.88
CA LEU A 62 4.41 24.45 1.43
C LEU A 62 5.57 25.43 1.65
N GLU A 63 5.40 26.69 1.23
CA GLU A 63 6.39 27.77 1.41
C GLU A 63 6.64 28.05 2.89
N LYS A 64 5.58 28.25 3.68
CA LYS A 64 5.67 28.54 5.12
C LYS A 64 6.49 27.51 5.90
N HIS A 65 6.42 26.24 5.51
CA HIS A 65 7.11 25.15 6.21
C HIS A 65 8.37 24.66 5.50
N ASN A 66 8.85 25.39 4.48
CA ASN A 66 10.03 25.02 3.68
C ASN A 66 9.95 23.57 3.15
N VAL A 67 8.78 23.18 2.63
CA VAL A 67 8.58 21.85 2.07
C VAL A 67 9.34 21.74 0.75
N THR A 68 10.21 20.74 0.64
CA THR A 68 10.90 20.43 -0.62
C THR A 68 9.95 19.70 -1.56
N ILE A 69 9.81 20.19 -2.79
CA ILE A 69 8.88 19.71 -3.79
C ILE A 69 9.68 19.08 -4.94
N PHE A 70 9.26 17.89 -5.38
CA PHE A 70 9.81 17.23 -6.57
C PHE A 70 8.70 16.94 -7.58
N SER A 71 8.98 17.13 -8.86
CA SER A 71 8.20 16.53 -9.94
C SER A 71 8.42 15.01 -9.97
N SER A 72 7.46 14.24 -10.48
CA SER A 72 7.59 12.77 -10.53
C SER A 72 8.75 12.29 -11.42
N ASN A 73 9.65 11.47 -10.86
CA ASN A 73 10.75 10.81 -11.57
C ASN A 73 10.55 9.27 -11.67
N TYR A 74 9.73 8.82 -12.61
CA TYR A 74 9.40 7.38 -12.72
C TYR A 74 10.58 6.48 -13.11
N ALA A 75 11.62 7.03 -13.77
CA ALA A 75 12.83 6.27 -14.07
C ALA A 75 13.55 5.91 -12.77
N LEU A 76 13.74 6.89 -11.87
CA LEU A 76 14.28 6.64 -10.54
C LEU A 76 13.39 5.68 -9.73
N TYR A 77 12.07 5.91 -9.74
CA TYR A 77 11.15 5.08 -8.95
C TYR A 77 11.13 3.62 -9.44
N GLY A 78 11.20 3.40 -10.75
CA GLY A 78 11.31 2.07 -11.35
C GLY A 78 12.62 1.37 -10.96
N ASP A 79 13.76 2.06 -11.05
CA ASP A 79 15.06 1.51 -10.66
C ASP A 79 15.09 1.15 -9.16
N MET A 80 14.64 2.05 -8.29
CA MET A 80 14.58 1.79 -6.84
C MET A 80 13.62 0.65 -6.50
N SER A 81 12.49 0.56 -7.19
CA SER A 81 11.54 -0.55 -7.06
C SER A 81 12.20 -1.87 -7.41
N GLN A 82 12.85 -1.95 -8.56
CA GLN A 82 13.53 -3.16 -9.02
C GLN A 82 14.56 -3.65 -7.99
N ARG A 83 15.35 -2.74 -7.39
CA ARG A 83 16.31 -3.10 -6.33
C ARG A 83 15.64 -3.67 -5.09
N VAL A 84 14.51 -3.10 -4.67
CA VAL A 84 13.71 -3.64 -3.55
C VAL A 84 13.21 -5.03 -3.90
N MET A 85 12.57 -5.21 -5.06
CA MET A 85 12.00 -6.50 -5.45
C MET A 85 13.08 -7.59 -5.61
N GLN A 86 14.23 -7.25 -6.16
CA GLN A 86 15.39 -8.16 -6.22
C GLN A 86 15.91 -8.55 -4.84
N THR A 87 15.95 -7.60 -3.90
CA THR A 87 16.33 -7.90 -2.50
C THR A 87 15.34 -8.88 -1.87
N LEU A 88 14.04 -8.68 -2.08
CA LEU A 88 12.99 -9.57 -1.56
C LEU A 88 13.05 -10.98 -2.15
N ALA A 89 13.35 -11.10 -3.44
CA ALA A 89 13.48 -12.40 -4.12
C ALA A 89 14.59 -13.28 -3.53
N GLY A 90 15.58 -12.70 -2.84
CA GLY A 90 16.63 -13.46 -2.15
C GLY A 90 16.16 -14.19 -0.88
N PHE A 91 14.99 -13.84 -0.33
CA PHE A 91 14.50 -14.40 0.95
C PHE A 91 13.58 -15.60 0.78
N VAL A 92 12.92 -15.74 -0.38
CA VAL A 92 11.81 -16.67 -0.55
C VAL A 92 11.84 -17.33 -1.93
N PRO A 93 11.21 -18.51 -2.09
CA PRO A 93 11.17 -19.18 -3.39
C PRO A 93 10.37 -18.42 -4.46
N ALA A 94 9.40 -17.61 -4.05
CA ALA A 94 8.51 -16.90 -4.96
C ALA A 94 8.08 -15.55 -4.39
N VAL A 95 8.08 -14.54 -5.26
CA VAL A 95 7.59 -13.19 -5.00
C VAL A 95 6.61 -12.80 -6.10
N GLU A 96 5.48 -12.21 -5.72
CA GLU A 96 4.57 -11.51 -6.60
C GLU A 96 4.78 -10.00 -6.40
N VAL A 97 5.18 -9.31 -7.47
CA VAL A 97 5.24 -7.85 -7.49
C VAL A 97 3.81 -7.33 -7.72
N TYR A 98 3.21 -6.77 -6.66
CA TYR A 98 1.82 -6.31 -6.68
C TYR A 98 1.69 -4.89 -7.22
N SER A 99 2.64 -4.02 -6.86
CA SER A 99 2.78 -2.65 -7.35
C SER A 99 4.25 -2.25 -7.40
N ILE A 100 4.53 -0.98 -7.74
CA ILE A 100 5.89 -0.45 -7.73
C ILE A 100 6.52 -0.46 -6.32
N ASP A 101 5.72 -0.42 -5.27
CA ASP A 101 6.15 -0.31 -3.88
C ASP A 101 5.75 -1.48 -2.99
N GLU A 102 5.00 -2.45 -3.52
CA GLU A 102 4.46 -3.58 -2.75
C GLU A 102 4.71 -4.93 -3.43
N ALA A 103 5.05 -5.92 -2.60
CA ALA A 103 5.21 -7.30 -3.05
C ALA A 103 4.70 -8.31 -2.02
N PHE A 104 4.08 -9.38 -2.52
CA PHE A 104 3.75 -10.55 -1.72
C PHE A 104 4.87 -11.59 -1.81
N MET A 105 5.31 -12.10 -0.67
CA MET A 105 6.28 -13.17 -0.56
C MET A 105 5.58 -14.47 -0.17
N ASP A 106 5.90 -15.56 -0.86
CA ASP A 106 5.41 -16.88 -0.52
C ASP A 106 6.20 -17.47 0.65
N LEU A 107 5.54 -17.69 1.79
CA LEU A 107 6.14 -18.32 2.95
C LEU A 107 5.70 -19.78 3.12
N ARG A 108 4.92 -20.32 2.17
CA ARG A 108 4.47 -21.72 2.23
C ARG A 108 5.65 -22.66 2.05
N GLY A 109 5.70 -23.72 2.87
CA GLY A 109 6.81 -24.67 2.87
C GLY A 109 8.07 -24.18 3.59
N MET A 110 8.17 -22.90 3.93
CA MET A 110 9.26 -22.38 4.76
C MET A 110 9.03 -22.73 6.23
N ARG A 111 10.10 -23.18 6.89
CA ARG A 111 10.16 -23.31 8.34
C ARG A 111 10.92 -22.12 8.89
N ALA A 112 10.21 -21.09 9.32
CA ALA A 112 10.82 -20.05 10.15
C ALA A 112 10.69 -20.45 11.62
N ASN A 113 11.78 -20.38 12.36
CA ASN A 113 11.75 -20.58 13.81
C ASN A 113 11.00 -19.44 14.51
N ASN A 114 10.94 -18.25 13.88
CA ASN A 114 10.31 -17.05 14.41
C ASN A 114 9.97 -16.08 13.27
N TRP A 115 8.68 -15.87 12.99
CA TRP A 115 8.21 -14.98 11.92
C TRP A 115 8.51 -13.49 12.16
N PRO A 116 8.38 -12.95 13.38
CA PRO A 116 8.86 -11.60 13.69
C PRO A 116 10.34 -11.37 13.32
N LEU A 117 11.25 -12.26 13.71
CA LEU A 117 12.68 -12.13 13.38
C LEU A 117 12.94 -12.22 11.87
N PHE A 118 12.19 -13.07 11.16
CA PHE A 118 12.24 -13.12 9.71
C PHE A 118 11.80 -11.80 9.08
N ALA A 119 10.68 -11.21 9.53
CA ALA A 119 10.19 -9.93 9.05
C ALA A 119 11.18 -8.78 9.32
N GLU A 120 11.83 -8.78 10.49
CA GLU A 120 12.90 -7.82 10.82
C GLU A 120 14.08 -7.95 9.87
N SER A 121 14.53 -9.18 9.63
CA SER A 121 15.64 -9.46 8.71
C SER A 121 15.33 -8.96 7.29
N VAL A 122 14.11 -9.20 6.79
CA VAL A 122 13.65 -8.71 5.48
C VAL A 122 13.67 -7.17 5.45
N ARG A 123 13.02 -6.53 6.42
CA ARG A 123 12.91 -5.06 6.50
C ARG A 123 14.28 -4.40 6.58
N ASP A 124 15.15 -4.92 7.43
CA ASP A 124 16.45 -4.32 7.72
C ASP A 124 17.42 -4.53 6.56
N THR A 125 17.36 -5.67 5.86
CA THR A 125 18.14 -5.92 4.65
C THR A 125 17.71 -5.01 3.51
N VAL A 126 16.41 -4.87 3.26
CA VAL A 126 15.89 -3.92 2.25
C VAL A 126 16.38 -2.51 2.58
N ARG A 127 16.27 -2.09 3.85
CA ARG A 127 16.75 -0.78 4.29
C ARG A 127 18.26 -0.64 4.14
N GLN A 128 19.04 -1.68 4.42
CA GLN A 128 20.50 -1.63 4.29
C GLN A 128 20.93 -1.42 2.84
N TYR A 129 20.33 -2.17 1.91
CA TYR A 129 20.72 -2.22 0.51
C TYR A 129 20.14 -1.07 -0.32
N THR A 130 18.91 -0.63 -0.01
CA THR A 130 18.20 0.37 -0.83
C THR A 130 17.98 1.70 -0.12
N LYS A 131 18.19 1.76 1.20
CA LYS A 131 17.79 2.88 2.07
C LYS A 131 16.28 3.18 2.11
N ILE A 132 15.46 2.38 1.42
CA ILE A 132 14.00 2.51 1.44
C ILE A 132 13.44 1.88 2.72
N PRO A 133 12.67 2.63 3.53
CA PRO A 133 11.96 2.07 4.67
C PRO A 133 10.76 1.24 4.21
N THR A 134 10.55 0.07 4.79
CA THR A 134 9.41 -0.82 4.50
C THR A 134 8.63 -1.17 5.76
N GLY A 135 7.36 -1.51 5.57
CA GLY A 135 6.55 -2.27 6.54
C GLY A 135 6.39 -3.72 6.10
N VAL A 136 6.19 -4.63 7.05
CA VAL A 136 5.99 -6.06 6.78
C VAL A 136 4.77 -6.58 7.54
N GLY A 137 3.80 -7.12 6.81
CA GLY A 137 2.65 -7.82 7.36
C GLY A 137 2.69 -9.31 7.01
N ILE A 138 2.64 -10.21 7.99
CA ILE A 138 2.64 -11.65 7.77
C ILE A 138 1.31 -12.24 8.21
N ALA A 139 0.68 -13.07 7.37
CA ALA A 139 -0.57 -13.76 7.72
C ALA A 139 -0.86 -15.00 6.85
N PRO A 140 -1.86 -15.84 7.19
CA PRO A 140 -2.25 -17.02 6.43
C PRO A 140 -2.72 -16.75 4.99
N THR A 141 -3.31 -15.58 4.73
CA THR A 141 -3.93 -15.21 3.44
C THR A 141 -3.40 -13.85 2.96
N LYS A 142 -3.50 -13.55 1.67
CA LYS A 142 -3.01 -12.27 1.11
C LYS A 142 -3.78 -11.08 1.69
N THR A 143 -5.08 -11.25 1.89
CA THR A 143 -5.94 -10.22 2.48
C THR A 143 -5.56 -9.94 3.94
N LEU A 144 -5.33 -10.99 4.74
CA LEU A 144 -4.85 -10.80 6.10
C LEU A 144 -3.43 -10.23 6.15
N ALA A 145 -2.56 -10.52 5.17
CA ALA A 145 -1.21 -9.95 5.11
C ALA A 145 -1.25 -8.44 4.79
N LYS A 146 -2.14 -8.01 3.88
CA LYS A 146 -2.48 -6.59 3.64
C LYS A 146 -2.98 -5.90 4.91
N LEU A 147 -3.91 -6.55 5.61
CA LEU A 147 -4.46 -6.05 6.87
C LEU A 147 -3.36 -5.94 7.95
N ALA A 148 -2.52 -6.96 8.10
CA ALA A 148 -1.40 -6.97 9.04
C ALA A 148 -0.45 -5.79 8.77
N ASN A 149 -0.08 -5.56 7.51
CA ASN A 149 0.78 -4.43 7.14
C ASN A 149 0.10 -3.07 7.43
N HIS A 150 -1.21 -2.95 7.25
CA HIS A 150 -1.94 -1.75 7.65
C HIS A 150 -1.83 -1.51 9.16
N VAL A 151 -2.10 -2.54 9.98
CA VAL A 151 -1.96 -2.50 11.45
C VAL A 151 -0.54 -2.11 11.83
N ALA A 152 0.46 -2.74 11.21
CA ALA A 152 1.88 -2.49 11.44
C ALA A 152 2.29 -1.01 11.29
N LYS A 153 1.60 -0.29 10.40
CA LYS A 153 1.88 1.12 10.06
C LYS A 153 1.03 2.13 10.82
N LYS A 154 -0.15 1.73 11.29
CA LYS A 154 -1.19 2.67 11.76
C LYS A 154 -1.52 2.54 13.23
N TRP A 155 -1.38 1.35 13.81
CA TRP A 155 -1.79 1.11 15.19
C TRP A 155 -0.61 1.31 16.14
N SER A 156 -0.88 1.84 17.33
CA SER A 156 0.12 1.97 18.38
C SER A 156 0.60 0.59 18.84
N GLY A 157 1.85 0.52 19.31
CA GLY A 157 2.47 -0.74 19.76
C GLY A 157 3.11 -1.58 18.65
N TYR A 158 2.89 -1.23 17.37
CA TYR A 158 3.58 -1.86 16.24
C TYR A 158 4.68 -0.95 15.70
N SER A 159 5.82 -1.55 15.36
CA SER A 159 7.01 -0.84 14.83
C SER A 159 7.23 -1.17 13.35
N GLY A 160 6.19 -1.09 12.53
CA GLY A 160 6.26 -1.40 11.10
C GLY A 160 6.30 -2.89 10.75
N ILE A 161 6.12 -3.79 11.74
CA ILE A 161 5.96 -5.23 11.54
C ILE A 161 4.72 -5.69 12.28
N CYS A 162 3.90 -6.54 11.66
CA CYS A 162 2.77 -7.22 12.30
C CYS A 162 2.67 -8.65 11.77
N VAL A 163 2.59 -9.62 12.69
CA VAL A 163 2.50 -11.04 12.37
C VAL A 163 1.19 -11.58 12.94
N LEU A 164 0.36 -12.14 12.07
CA LEU A 164 -0.96 -12.69 12.38
C LEU A 164 -0.97 -14.21 12.16
N ASP A 165 -0.22 -14.94 12.96
CA ASP A 165 -0.03 -16.40 12.84
C ASP A 165 -0.99 -17.24 13.70
N HIS A 166 -1.75 -16.61 14.60
CA HIS A 166 -2.70 -17.27 15.48
C HIS A 166 -4.15 -16.78 15.30
N PRO A 167 -5.15 -17.69 15.26
CA PRO A 167 -6.57 -17.31 15.11
C PRO A 167 -7.08 -16.32 16.16
N ALA A 168 -6.61 -16.42 17.41
CA ALA A 168 -7.00 -15.50 18.48
C ALA A 168 -6.52 -14.07 18.23
N LEU A 169 -5.27 -13.91 17.75
CA LEU A 169 -4.71 -12.60 17.39
C LEU A 169 -5.47 -11.99 16.20
N ILE A 170 -5.72 -12.81 15.16
CA ILE A 170 -6.50 -12.40 13.99
C ILE A 170 -7.87 -11.87 14.46
N ARG A 171 -8.59 -12.64 15.27
CA ARG A 171 -9.93 -12.25 15.76
C ARG A 171 -9.89 -10.93 16.54
N GLY A 172 -8.94 -10.78 17.46
CA GLY A 172 -8.80 -9.57 18.28
C GLY A 172 -8.59 -8.31 17.44
N ILE A 173 -7.82 -8.41 16.35
CA ILE A 173 -7.64 -7.30 15.40
C ILE A 173 -8.91 -7.08 14.58
N LEU A 174 -9.49 -8.14 13.99
CA LEU A 174 -10.67 -8.01 13.13
C LEU A 174 -11.84 -7.32 13.85
N ASP A 175 -12.08 -7.66 15.13
CA ASP A 175 -13.18 -7.08 15.90
C ASP A 175 -13.07 -5.55 16.03
N HIS A 176 -11.87 -4.96 15.89
CA HIS A 176 -11.62 -3.52 15.96
C HIS A 176 -11.22 -2.88 14.62
N PHE A 177 -11.00 -3.67 13.58
CA PHE A 177 -10.52 -3.17 12.29
C PHE A 177 -11.69 -2.60 11.46
N PRO A 178 -11.71 -1.30 11.12
CA PRO A 178 -12.82 -0.72 10.35
C PRO A 178 -12.94 -1.33 8.95
N VAL A 179 -14.15 -1.62 8.48
CA VAL A 179 -14.37 -2.22 7.16
C VAL A 179 -13.88 -1.35 6.01
N GLU A 180 -13.91 -0.03 6.18
CA GLU A 180 -13.43 0.93 5.16
C GLU A 180 -11.93 0.86 4.90
N ASN A 181 -11.16 0.27 5.82
CA ASN A 181 -9.72 0.07 5.68
C ASN A 181 -9.38 -1.29 5.05
N LEU A 182 -10.38 -2.14 4.76
CA LEU A 182 -10.14 -3.45 4.15
C LEU A 182 -9.76 -3.31 2.67
N TRP A 183 -8.73 -4.05 2.28
CA TRP A 183 -8.32 -4.17 0.88
C TRP A 183 -9.46 -4.77 0.05
N GLY A 184 -10.00 -3.99 -0.90
CA GLY A 184 -11.16 -4.38 -1.72
C GLY A 184 -12.50 -3.75 -1.29
N ILE A 185 -12.57 -3.05 -0.16
CA ILE A 185 -13.76 -2.33 0.30
C ILE A 185 -13.58 -0.83 0.06
N GLY A 186 -14.19 -0.30 -1.01
CA GLY A 186 -14.22 1.13 -1.29
C GLY A 186 -15.43 1.86 -0.66
N LYS A 187 -15.47 3.19 -0.81
CA LYS A 187 -16.50 4.08 -0.23
C LYS A 187 -17.95 3.60 -0.44
N GLN A 188 -18.26 3.08 -1.63
CA GLN A 188 -19.61 2.57 -1.92
C GLN A 188 -19.96 1.33 -1.08
N TYR A 189 -19.03 0.39 -0.94
CA TYR A 189 -19.23 -0.79 -0.10
C TYR A 189 -19.23 -0.42 1.39
N THR A 190 -18.37 0.50 1.83
CA THR A 190 -18.43 1.05 3.20
C THR A 190 -19.83 1.59 3.52
N ASN A 191 -20.38 2.44 2.66
CA ASN A 191 -21.71 3.01 2.85
C ASN A 191 -22.80 1.92 2.84
N ARG A 192 -22.66 0.91 1.97
CA ARG A 192 -23.60 -0.22 1.91
C ARG A 192 -23.57 -1.04 3.20
N LEU A 193 -22.39 -1.46 3.64
CA LEU A 193 -22.20 -2.23 4.88
C LEU A 193 -22.70 -1.46 6.12
N GLY A 194 -22.44 -0.15 6.17
CA GLY A 194 -22.90 0.72 7.24
C GLY A 194 -24.43 0.74 7.41
N LYS A 195 -25.20 0.63 6.31
CA LYS A 195 -26.68 0.53 6.37
C LYS A 195 -27.18 -0.72 7.10
N PHE A 196 -26.33 -1.75 7.21
CA PHE A 196 -26.62 -3.00 7.91
C PHE A 196 -25.92 -3.07 9.28
N GLY A 197 -25.38 -1.95 9.78
CA GLY A 197 -24.67 -1.90 11.06
C GLY A 197 -23.30 -2.58 11.05
N ILE A 198 -22.75 -2.90 9.88
CA ILE A 198 -21.42 -3.51 9.75
C ILE A 198 -20.38 -2.40 9.58
N GLN A 199 -19.62 -2.16 10.64
CA GLN A 199 -18.57 -1.15 10.74
C GLN A 199 -17.17 -1.78 10.90
N THR A 200 -17.06 -3.00 11.43
CA THR A 200 -15.78 -3.68 11.62
C THR A 200 -15.65 -4.97 10.80
N ALA A 201 -14.42 -5.33 10.45
CA ALA A 201 -14.11 -6.57 9.74
C ALA A 201 -14.59 -7.79 10.52
N GLY A 202 -14.52 -7.75 11.85
CA GLY A 202 -15.04 -8.78 12.76
C GLY A 202 -16.56 -8.97 12.68
N GLN A 203 -17.32 -7.91 12.42
CA GLN A 203 -18.75 -8.01 12.12
C GLN A 203 -18.98 -8.60 10.73
N LEU A 204 -18.22 -8.14 9.73
CA LEU A 204 -18.34 -8.62 8.36
C LEU A 204 -18.10 -10.13 8.24
N VAL A 205 -17.06 -10.68 8.90
CA VAL A 205 -16.76 -12.11 8.83
C VAL A 205 -17.83 -13.00 9.49
N LYS A 206 -18.69 -12.43 10.35
CA LYS A 206 -19.81 -13.14 10.99
C LYS A 206 -21.08 -13.15 10.13
N ALA A 207 -21.14 -12.37 9.05
CA ALA A 207 -22.30 -12.33 8.16
C ALA A 207 -22.42 -13.65 7.35
N HIS A 208 -23.65 -14.00 6.96
CA HIS A 208 -23.92 -15.20 6.15
C HIS A 208 -23.40 -15.06 4.72
N ASP A 209 -22.87 -16.14 4.16
CA ASP A 209 -22.24 -16.16 2.83
C ASP A 209 -23.21 -15.77 1.71
N SER A 210 -24.47 -16.21 1.79
CA SER A 210 -25.51 -15.84 0.82
C SER A 210 -25.79 -14.34 0.82
N TRP A 211 -25.75 -13.71 1.99
CA TRP A 211 -25.89 -12.28 2.14
C TRP A 211 -24.65 -11.54 1.63
N ILE A 212 -23.45 -12.01 1.96
CA ILE A 212 -22.19 -11.43 1.46
C ILE A 212 -22.15 -11.48 -0.07
N LEU A 213 -22.52 -12.61 -0.67
CA LEU A 213 -22.55 -12.78 -2.12
C LEU A 213 -23.53 -11.79 -2.78
N LYS A 214 -24.71 -11.59 -2.17
CA LYS A 214 -25.71 -10.63 -2.66
C LYS A 214 -25.20 -9.18 -2.58
N GLU A 215 -24.58 -8.80 -1.46
CA GLU A 215 -24.22 -7.41 -1.21
C GLU A 215 -22.86 -7.00 -1.77
N LEU A 216 -21.89 -7.92 -1.84
CA LEU A 216 -20.49 -7.67 -2.20
C LEU A 216 -19.99 -8.52 -3.38
N THR A 217 -20.85 -9.32 -4.01
CA THR A 217 -20.51 -10.25 -5.11
C THR A 217 -19.58 -11.39 -4.69
N VAL A 218 -19.19 -12.23 -5.66
CA VAL A 218 -18.24 -13.35 -5.43
C VAL A 218 -16.87 -12.86 -4.97
N VAL A 219 -16.46 -11.66 -5.38
CA VAL A 219 -15.18 -11.06 -4.95
C VAL A 219 -15.22 -10.73 -3.46
N GLY A 220 -16.33 -10.16 -2.99
CA GLY A 220 -16.53 -9.90 -1.57
C GLY A 220 -16.60 -11.17 -0.73
N LEU A 221 -17.23 -12.23 -1.25
CA LEU A 221 -17.22 -13.53 -0.57
C LEU A 221 -15.80 -14.09 -0.42
N ARG A 222 -14.98 -14.03 -1.48
CA ARG A 222 -13.56 -14.45 -1.42
C ARG A 222 -12.76 -13.62 -0.42
N LEU A 223 -12.99 -12.30 -0.37
CA LEU A 223 -12.38 -11.43 0.64
C LEU A 223 -12.75 -11.88 2.05
N VAL A 224 -14.01 -12.20 2.31
CA VAL A 224 -14.45 -12.67 3.64
C VAL A 224 -13.86 -14.03 3.98
N GLU A 225 -13.80 -14.96 3.02
CA GLU A 225 -13.13 -16.25 3.23
C GLU A 225 -11.64 -16.08 3.55
N GLU A 226 -10.95 -15.14 2.88
CA GLU A 226 -9.57 -14.80 3.20
C GLU A 226 -9.41 -14.25 4.62
N LEU A 227 -10.33 -13.39 5.08
CA LEU A 227 -10.35 -12.88 6.46
C LEU A 227 -10.64 -13.98 7.48
N ARG A 228 -11.41 -15.01 7.11
CA ARG A 228 -11.64 -16.23 7.89
C ARG A 228 -10.46 -17.20 7.84
N GLY A 229 -9.35 -16.82 7.19
CA GLY A 229 -8.12 -17.60 7.13
C GLY A 229 -8.09 -18.65 6.03
N LYS A 230 -9.07 -18.67 5.11
CA LYS A 230 -9.12 -19.61 3.98
C LYS A 230 -8.55 -18.94 2.73
N PRO A 231 -7.40 -19.39 2.21
CA PRO A 231 -6.80 -18.79 1.00
C PRO A 231 -7.72 -18.95 -0.21
N CYS A 232 -8.10 -17.85 -0.84
CA CYS A 232 -8.91 -17.77 -2.06
C CYS A 232 -8.22 -16.98 -3.18
N ILE A 233 -7.14 -16.24 -2.87
CA ILE A 233 -6.37 -15.46 -3.84
C ILE A 233 -5.02 -16.13 -4.02
N ALA A 234 -4.73 -16.58 -5.24
CA ALA A 234 -3.46 -17.19 -5.58
C ALA A 234 -2.33 -16.15 -5.62
N LEU A 235 -1.09 -16.64 -5.50
CA LEU A 235 0.10 -15.86 -5.77
C LEU A 235 0.31 -15.80 -7.30
N GLU A 236 0.45 -14.60 -7.84
CA GLU A 236 0.67 -14.34 -9.26
C GLU A 236 2.16 -14.03 -9.51
N THR A 237 2.97 -15.05 -9.82
CA THR A 237 4.41 -14.87 -10.07
C THR A 237 4.73 -14.46 -11.50
N VAL A 238 3.79 -14.68 -12.43
CA VAL A 238 3.93 -14.30 -13.83
C VAL A 238 2.83 -13.28 -14.16
N PRO A 239 3.19 -12.02 -14.46
CA PRO A 239 2.20 -11.02 -14.81
C PRO A 239 1.50 -11.44 -16.11
N GLY A 240 0.17 -11.36 -16.11
CA GLY A 240 -0.62 -11.57 -17.32
C GLY A 240 -0.29 -10.55 -18.42
N PRO A 241 -0.64 -10.84 -19.69
CA PRO A 241 -0.44 -9.90 -20.77
C PRO A 241 -1.19 -8.59 -20.49
N LYS A 242 -0.54 -7.45 -20.78
CA LYS A 242 -1.18 -6.13 -20.67
C LYS A 242 -2.42 -6.10 -21.56
N LYS A 243 -3.58 -5.80 -20.98
CA LYS A 243 -4.86 -5.73 -21.70
C LYS A 243 -5.09 -4.38 -22.40
N GLY A 244 -4.27 -3.38 -22.09
CA GLY A 244 -4.32 -2.05 -22.70
C GLY A 244 -3.16 -1.18 -22.24
N ILE A 245 -2.83 -0.18 -23.05
CA ILE A 245 -1.88 0.90 -22.73
C ILE A 245 -2.61 2.21 -23.02
N CYS A 246 -2.60 3.13 -22.07
CA CYS A 246 -3.24 4.43 -22.20
C CYS A 246 -2.23 5.53 -21.88
N THR A 247 -2.21 6.58 -22.71
CA THR A 247 -1.52 7.83 -22.44
C THR A 247 -2.58 8.92 -22.34
N SER A 248 -2.84 9.40 -21.13
CA SER A 248 -3.73 10.54 -20.89
C SER A 248 -2.92 11.72 -20.40
N ARG A 249 -3.25 12.92 -20.89
CA ARG A 249 -2.66 14.18 -20.44
C ARG A 249 -3.78 15.13 -20.01
N SER A 250 -3.50 15.91 -18.98
CA SER A 250 -4.34 17.06 -18.61
C SER A 250 -3.65 18.32 -19.10
N PHE A 251 -4.41 19.23 -19.71
CA PHE A 251 -3.93 20.53 -20.18
C PHE A 251 -3.96 21.55 -19.04
N GLY A 252 -3.08 22.55 -19.11
CA GLY A 252 -3.04 23.65 -18.14
C GLY A 252 -4.20 24.63 -18.28
N ASP A 253 -4.71 24.77 -19.50
CA ASP A 253 -5.84 25.62 -19.87
C ASP A 253 -6.89 24.81 -20.64
N ASP A 254 -8.11 25.35 -20.71
CA ASP A 254 -9.18 24.75 -21.49
C ASP A 254 -8.83 24.77 -22.98
N VAL A 255 -8.85 23.59 -23.60
CA VAL A 255 -8.64 23.43 -25.04
C VAL A 255 -9.94 23.72 -25.77
N THR A 256 -9.94 24.77 -26.60
CA THR A 256 -11.14 25.24 -27.33
C THR A 256 -11.01 25.10 -28.84
N ALA A 257 -9.80 24.89 -29.38
CA ALA A 257 -9.57 24.66 -30.79
C ALA A 257 -8.96 23.26 -31.05
N LEU A 258 -9.25 22.69 -32.23
CA LEU A 258 -8.72 21.40 -32.64
C LEU A 258 -7.19 21.41 -32.74
N THR A 259 -6.61 22.53 -33.17
CA THR A 259 -5.15 22.71 -33.32
C THR A 259 -4.39 22.49 -32.02
N ASP A 260 -5.01 22.79 -30.88
CA ASP A 260 -4.39 22.64 -29.56
C ASP A 260 -4.38 21.17 -29.09
N LEU A 261 -5.22 20.31 -29.70
CA LEU A 261 -5.23 18.86 -29.44
C LEU A 261 -4.21 18.09 -30.29
N GLU A 262 -3.81 18.67 -31.43
CA GLU A 262 -2.97 18.01 -32.43
C GLU A 262 -1.46 18.12 -32.15
N SER A 263 -1.06 18.95 -31.17
CA SER A 263 0.34 19.15 -30.72
C SER A 263 0.80 18.14 -29.67
#